data_AF-A0A6A1TUX1-F1
#
_entry.id   AF-A0A6A1TUX1-F1
#
_cell.length_a   1.000
_cell.length_b   1.000
_cell.length_c   1.000
_cell.angle_alpha   90.00
_cell.angle_beta   90.00
_cell.angle_gamma   90.00
#
_symmetry.space_group_name_H-M   'P 1'
#
loop_
_entity.id
_entity.type
_entity.pdbx_description
1 polymer ?
#
loop_
_entity_poly.entity_id
_entity_poly.type
_entity_poly.pdbx_seq_one_letter_code
_entity_poly.pdbx_strand_id
1 'polypeptide(L)'
;MAMEVETVLTEALACEVKVATPHTYIVELESGWFDVIVIDSGLIGGAGLRLRASGSGLVFTTLSVEDMDGLKGWDGITVVAKPFNDHHLVEAVKNAAQV
;
A
#
# COMPACT_ATOMS: atom_id res chain seq x y z
N MET A 1 -11.27 -2.99 -1.58
CA MET A 1 -12.10 -2.07 -0.79
C MET A 1 -11.20 -1.39 0.22
N ALA A 2 -11.31 -0.08 0.47
CA ALA A 2 -10.39 0.59 1.41
C ALA A 2 -10.72 0.25 2.88
N MET A 3 -12.02 0.13 3.21
CA MET A 3 -12.48 -0.26 4.54
C MET A 3 -12.05 -1.68 4.92
N GLU A 4 -11.97 -2.60 3.95
CA GLU A 4 -11.54 -3.98 4.18
C GLU A 4 -10.07 -4.05 4.62
N VAL A 5 -9.18 -3.26 3.98
CA VAL A 5 -7.77 -3.17 4.38
C VAL A 5 -7.63 -2.60 5.78
N GLU A 6 -8.37 -1.53 6.09
CA GLU A 6 -8.35 -0.91 7.42
C GLU A 6 -8.77 -1.90 8.51
N THR A 7 -9.89 -2.60 8.34
CA THR A 7 -10.36 -3.60 9.30
C THR A 7 -9.33 -4.71 9.49
N VAL A 8 -8.83 -5.30 8.40
CA VAL A 8 -7.85 -6.39 8.46
C VAL A 8 -6.58 -5.97 9.20
N LEU A 9 -6.04 -4.78 8.91
CA LEU A 9 -4.80 -4.31 9.52
C LEU A 9 -4.98 -3.92 10.98
N THR A 10 -6.06 -3.22 11.33
CA THR A 10 -6.33 -2.79 12.72
C THR A 10 -6.66 -3.96 13.65
N GLU A 11 -7.28 -5.03 13.14
CA GLU A 11 -7.54 -6.25 13.92
C GLU A 11 -6.27 -7.11 14.10
N ALA A 12 -5.41 -7.17 13.08
CA ALA A 12 -4.23 -8.03 13.08
C ALA A 12 -2.97 -7.37 13.68
N LEU A 13 -2.88 -6.04 13.66
CA LEU A 13 -1.69 -5.28 14.03
C LEU A 13 -2.04 -4.16 15.02
N ALA A 14 -1.13 -3.88 15.95
CA ALA A 14 -1.21 -2.71 16.82
C ALA A 14 -0.73 -1.45 16.06
N CYS A 15 -1.44 -1.06 15.00
CA CYS A 15 -1.12 0.10 14.17
C CYS A 15 -2.30 1.08 14.04
N GLU A 16 -1.98 2.34 13.76
CA GLU A 16 -2.98 3.34 13.33
C GLU A 16 -3.10 3.28 11.80
N VAL A 17 -4.34 3.22 11.30
CA VAL A 17 -4.60 3.22 9.85
C VAL A 17 -5.29 4.52 9.46
N LYS A 18 -4.74 5.19 8.45
CA LYS A 18 -5.38 6.33 7.79
C LYS A 18 -5.79 5.95 6.38
N VAL A 19 -7.09 6.00 6.10
CA VAL A 19 -7.62 5.76 4.76
C VAL A 19 -7.67 7.06 3.97
N ALA A 20 -7.08 7.04 2.78
CA ALA A 20 -7.17 8.13 1.82
C ALA A 20 -7.95 7.72 0.56
N THR A 21 -8.65 8.67 -0.04
CA THR A 21 -9.37 8.48 -1.30
C THR A 21 -8.49 8.90 -2.48
N PRO A 22 -8.83 8.53 -3.74
CA PRO A 22 -8.12 9.03 -4.91
C PRO A 22 -8.06 10.57 -5.03
N HIS A 23 -8.95 11.30 -4.34
CA HIS A 23 -8.94 12.77 -4.33
C HIS A 23 -8.07 13.36 -3.22
N THR A 24 -7.80 12.61 -2.15
CA THR A 24 -7.11 13.11 -0.95
C THR A 24 -5.72 12.53 -0.76
N TYR A 25 -5.40 11.37 -1.35
CA TYR A 25 -4.16 10.65 -1.08
C TYR A 25 -2.88 11.44 -1.37
N ILE A 26 -2.87 12.32 -2.39
CA ILE A 26 -1.71 13.18 -2.67
C ILE A 26 -1.46 14.14 -1.50
N VAL A 27 -2.51 14.76 -0.97
CA VAL A 27 -2.40 15.68 0.18
C VAL A 27 -1.91 14.92 1.39
N GLU A 28 -2.41 13.70 1.61
CA GLU A 28 -2.00 12.87 2.74
C GLU A 28 -0.52 12.45 2.65
N LEU A 29 -0.05 12.06 1.47
CA LEU A 29 1.36 11.74 1.23
C LEU A 29 2.29 12.93 1.50
N GLU A 30 1.82 14.16 1.27
CA GLU A 30 2.59 15.38 1.52
C GLU A 30 2.54 15.84 3.00
N SER A 31 1.49 15.44 3.72
CA SER A 31 1.20 15.91 5.09
C SER A 31 1.71 14.96 6.17
N GLY A 32 1.83 13.67 5.86
CA GLY A 32 2.08 12.61 6.84
C GLY A 32 3.39 11.88 6.62
N TRP A 33 3.98 11.41 7.72
CA TRP A 33 4.99 10.36 7.70
C TRP A 33 4.30 9.05 8.03
N PHE A 34 4.32 8.10 7.09
CA PHE A 34 3.76 6.77 7.26
C PHE A 34 4.91 5.76 7.29
N ASP A 35 4.86 4.80 8.22
CA ASP A 35 5.81 3.69 8.22
C ASP A 35 5.61 2.80 6.99
N VAL A 36 4.34 2.53 6.65
CA VAL A 36 3.95 1.73 5.48
C VAL A 36 2.82 2.40 4.73
N ILE A 37 2.90 2.39 3.40
CA ILE A 37 1.84 2.85 2.50
C ILE A 37 1.33 1.66 1.70
N VAL A 38 0.04 1.36 1.84
CA VAL A 38 -0.69 0.41 0.99
C VAL A 38 -1.43 1.20 -0.09
N ILE A 39 -1.09 0.98 -1.36
CA ILE A 39 -1.68 1.76 -2.48
C ILE A 39 -2.13 0.87 -3.64
N ASP A 40 -3.20 1.29 -4.32
CA ASP A 40 -3.67 0.63 -5.55
C ASP A 40 -2.71 0.90 -6.72
N SER A 41 -2.37 -0.14 -7.50
CA SER A 41 -1.44 -0.03 -8.63
C SER A 41 -1.88 1.00 -9.68
N GLY A 42 -3.19 1.15 -9.87
CA GLY A 42 -3.78 2.14 -10.77
C GLY A 42 -3.60 3.59 -10.33
N LEU A 43 -3.22 3.85 -9.06
CA LEU A 43 -3.00 5.19 -8.52
C LEU A 43 -1.53 5.61 -8.50
N ILE A 44 -0.60 4.69 -8.77
CA ILE A 44 0.85 4.95 -8.69
C ILE A 44 1.30 6.00 -9.70
N GLY A 45 0.70 6.04 -10.89
CA GLY A 45 1.09 6.96 -11.96
C GLY A 45 1.07 8.44 -11.54
N GLY A 46 0.16 8.85 -10.66
CA GLY A 46 0.07 10.22 -10.14
C GLY A 46 0.96 10.52 -8.94
N ALA A 47 1.49 9.50 -8.27
CA ALA A 47 2.18 9.63 -6.99
C ALA A 47 3.58 9.03 -6.94
N GLY A 48 4.08 8.43 -8.03
CA GLY A 48 5.32 7.64 -8.00
C GLY A 48 6.54 8.39 -7.44
N LEU A 49 6.72 9.67 -7.76
CA LEU A 49 7.82 10.46 -7.19
C LEU A 49 7.65 10.67 -5.67
N ARG A 50 6.42 10.92 -5.20
CA ARG A 50 6.10 11.17 -3.79
C ARG A 50 6.27 9.89 -2.96
N LEU A 51 5.80 8.76 -3.47
CA LEU A 51 5.96 7.45 -2.84
C LEU A 51 7.44 7.06 -2.68
N ARG A 52 8.30 7.38 -3.66
CA ARG A 52 9.74 7.14 -3.53
C ARG A 52 10.39 8.08 -2.52
N ALA A 53 9.94 9.33 -2.50
CA ALA A 53 10.49 10.34 -1.61
C ALA A 53 10.01 10.18 -0.15
N SER A 54 8.94 9.41 0.11
CA SER A 54 8.39 9.27 1.47
C SER A 54 9.29 8.47 2.40
N GLY A 55 10.15 7.60 1.87
CA GLY A 55 10.98 6.69 2.67
C GLY A 55 10.19 5.60 3.39
N SER A 56 8.89 5.47 3.10
CA SER A 56 8.01 4.47 3.70
C SER A 56 8.21 3.10 3.07
N GLY A 57 7.91 2.04 3.83
CA GLY A 57 7.62 0.74 3.26
C GLY A 57 6.43 0.83 2.29
N LEU A 58 6.50 0.14 1.16
CA LEU A 58 5.44 0.15 0.17
C LEU A 58 4.84 -1.24 0.01
N VAL A 59 3.51 -1.29 -0.13
CA VAL A 59 2.76 -2.47 -0.56
C VAL A 59 1.79 -2.03 -1.65
N PHE A 60 1.79 -2.73 -2.77
CA PHE A 60 0.85 -2.47 -3.85
C PHE A 60 -0.31 -3.44 -3.82
N THR A 61 -1.47 -2.96 -4.25
CA THR A 61 -2.67 -3.77 -4.40
C THR A 61 -3.21 -3.67 -5.80
N THR A 62 -3.66 -4.78 -6.39
CA THR A 62 -4.10 -4.78 -7.79
C THR A 62 -5.26 -5.74 -8.02
N LEU A 63 -6.08 -5.47 -9.05
CA LEU A 63 -7.02 -6.43 -9.63
C LEU A 63 -6.45 -7.09 -10.90
N SER A 64 -5.31 -6.62 -11.39
CA SER A 64 -4.67 -7.10 -12.62
C SER A 64 -3.74 -8.26 -12.32
N VAL A 65 -3.94 -9.37 -13.05
CA VAL A 65 -3.02 -10.52 -12.98
C VAL A 65 -1.64 -10.16 -13.56
N GLU A 66 -1.58 -9.23 -14.52
CA GLU A 66 -0.32 -8.81 -15.15
C GLU A 66 0.61 -8.07 -14.18
N ASP A 67 0.03 -7.39 -13.19
CA ASP A 67 0.77 -6.66 -12.16
C ASP A 67 1.36 -7.59 -11.08
N MET A 68 0.93 -8.86 -11.02
CA MET A 68 1.30 -9.79 -9.95
C MET A 68 2.76 -10.23 -9.99
N ASP A 69 3.39 -10.18 -11.17
CA ASP A 69 4.84 -10.43 -11.31
C ASP A 69 5.69 -9.22 -10.86
N GLY A 70 5.03 -8.15 -10.40
CA GLY A 70 5.64 -6.90 -9.99
C GLY A 70 5.34 -5.76 -10.94
N LEU A 71 5.52 -4.52 -10.45
CA LEU A 71 5.30 -3.32 -11.25
C LEU A 71 6.62 -2.80 -11.79
N LYS A 72 6.66 -2.51 -13.10
CA LYS A 72 7.85 -1.98 -13.77
C LYS A 72 8.39 -0.74 -13.05
N GLY A 73 9.67 -0.80 -12.67
CA GLY A 73 10.37 0.26 -11.95
C GLY A 73 10.20 0.23 -10.43
N TRP A 74 9.42 -0.71 -9.90
CA TRP A 74 9.20 -0.90 -8.46
C TRP A 74 9.68 -2.28 -8.01
N ASP A 75 10.86 -2.67 -8.47
CA ASP A 75 11.45 -3.96 -8.16
C ASP A 75 11.61 -4.13 -6.64
N GLY A 76 11.20 -5.29 -6.14
CA GLY A 76 11.25 -5.62 -4.71
C GLY A 76 10.08 -5.14 -3.86
N ILE A 77 9.11 -4.43 -4.44
CA ILE A 77 7.87 -4.05 -3.73
C ILE A 77 6.81 -5.14 -3.87
N THR A 78 6.27 -5.61 -2.74
CA THR A 78 5.23 -6.65 -2.71
C THR A 78 3.93 -6.17 -3.36
N VAL A 79 3.35 -6.99 -4.23
CA VAL A 79 2.04 -6.79 -4.84
C VAL A 79 1.04 -7.81 -4.29
N VAL A 80 -0.10 -7.32 -3.78
CA VAL A 80 -1.18 -8.13 -3.21
C VAL A 80 -2.41 -8.07 -4.12
N ALA A 81 -2.88 -9.23 -4.56
CA ALA A 81 -4.10 -9.33 -5.35
C ALA A 81 -5.35 -8.94 -4.54
N LYS A 82 -6.32 -8.34 -5.23
CA LYS A 82 -7.72 -8.21 -4.80
C LYS A 82 -8.54 -9.34 -5.43
N PRO A 83 -9.50 -9.97 -4.71
CA PRO A 83 -9.84 -9.75 -3.30
C PRO A 83 -8.70 -10.18 -2.37
N PHE A 84 -8.63 -9.55 -1.20
CA PHE A 84 -7.50 -9.75 -0.29
C PHE A 84 -7.55 -11.11 0.38
N ASN A 85 -6.37 -11.70 0.55
CA ASN A 85 -6.15 -12.71 1.57
C ASN A 85 -5.54 -12.00 2.79
N ASP A 86 -6.27 -11.99 3.90
CA ASP A 86 -5.91 -11.22 5.09
C ASP A 86 -4.50 -11.54 5.59
N HIS A 87 -4.16 -12.84 5.66
CA HIS A 87 -2.83 -13.26 6.08
C HIS A 87 -1.74 -12.75 5.14
N HIS A 88 -1.97 -12.81 3.82
CA HIS A 88 -1.02 -12.30 2.84
C HIS A 88 -0.86 -10.78 2.93
N LEU A 89 -1.95 -10.04 3.11
CA LEU A 89 -1.92 -8.58 3.29
C LEU A 89 -1.15 -8.17 4.56
N VAL A 90 -1.43 -8.85 5.68
CA VAL A 90 -0.75 -8.59 6.96
C VAL A 90 0.75 -8.88 6.87
N GLU A 91 1.14 -10.01 6.29
CA GLU A 91 2.56 -10.34 6.11
C GLU A 91 3.27 -9.37 5.15
N ALA A 92 2.60 -8.94 4.07
CA ALA A 92 3.14 -7.92 3.18
C ALA A 92 3.42 -6.60 3.92
N VAL A 93 2.49 -6.15 4.76
CA VAL A 93 2.65 -4.92 5.56
C VAL A 93 3.75 -5.07 6.61
N LYS A 94 3.83 -6.20 7.33
CA LYS A 94 4.92 -6.44 8.30
C LYS A 94 6.29 -6.40 7.65
N ASN A 95 6.44 -7.05 6.50
CA ASN A 95 7.71 -7.07 5.77
C ASN A 95 8.08 -5.68 5.27
N ALA A 96 7.10 -4.90 4.79
CA ALA A 96 7.32 -3.52 4.37
C ALA A 96 7.68 -2.58 5.54
N ALA A 97 7.27 -2.88 6.77
CA ALA A 97 7.61 -2.06 7.94
C ALA A 97 9.06 -2.25 8.45
N GLN A 98 9.81 -3.21 7.90
CA GLN A 98 11.19 -3.54 8.33
C GLN A 98 12.29 -2.84 7.53
N VAL A 99 11.92 -1.88 6.66
CA VAL A 99 12.82 -1.16 5.73
C VAL A 99 13.65 -0.11 6.46
#